data_AF-A0A8S9KZL9-F1
#
_entry.id   AF-A0A8S9KZL9-F1
#
_cell.length_a   1.000
_cell.length_b   1.000
_cell.length_c   1.000
_cell.angle_alpha   90.00
_cell.angle_beta   90.00
_cell.angle_gamma   90.00
#
_symmetry.space_group_name_H-M   'P 1'
#
loop_
_entity.id
_entity.type
_entity.pdbx_description
1 polymer ?
#
loop_
_entity_poly.entity_id
_entity_poly.type
_entity_poly.pdbx_seq_one_letter_code
_entity_poly.pdbx_strand_id
1 'polypeptide(L)' 'MIASFQYKNVVFETDSLTLTRMVNGDEVWPMLQPTIAVIHHYLSQVQNWKMSYNPRGRQLTG' A
#
# COMPACT_ATOMS: atom_id res chain seq x y z
N MET A 1 -2.61 -10.35 12.06
CA MET A 1 -2.14 -9.87 10.74
C MET A 1 -3.36 -9.53 9.91
N ILE A 2 -3.35 -8.52 9.01
CA ILE A 2 -4.56 -8.07 8.30
C ILE A 2 -5.30 -9.21 7.58
N ALA A 3 -4.58 -10.21 7.08
CA ALA A 3 -5.15 -11.41 6.46
C ALA A 3 -6.12 -12.20 7.37
N SER A 4 -6.00 -12.11 8.70
CA SER A 4 -6.89 -12.82 9.63
C SER A 4 -8.29 -12.22 9.73
N PHE A 5 -8.51 -11.00 9.22
CA PHE A 5 -9.82 -10.35 9.24
C PHE A 5 -10.74 -10.76 8.09
N GLN A 6 -10.28 -11.60 7.16
CA GLN A 6 -11.07 -12.12 6.04
C GLN A 6 -11.68 -11.04 5.12
N TYR A 7 -11.09 -9.83 5.08
CA TYR A 7 -11.49 -8.81 4.13
C TYR A 7 -11.16 -9.25 2.70
N LYS A 8 -12.18 -9.20 1.82
CA LYS A 8 -12.02 -9.53 0.40
C LYS A 8 -11.30 -8.43 -0.39
N ASN A 9 -11.48 -7.17 0.02
CA ASN A 9 -10.92 -5.99 -0.62
C ASN A 9 -10.38 -5.03 0.45
N VAL A 10 -9.10 -4.68 0.38
CA VAL A 10 -8.46 -3.77 1.33
C VAL A 10 -7.86 -2.58 0.58
N VAL A 11 -8.19 -1.36 1.02
CA VAL A 11 -7.54 -0.14 0.54
C VAL A 11 -6.57 0.35 1.62
N PHE A 12 -5.29 0.40 1.27
CA PHE A 12 -4.24 0.99 2.09
C PHE A 12 -4.04 2.42 1.63
N GLU A 13 -4.29 3.36 2.53
CA GLU A 13 -4.09 4.79 2.24
C GLU A 13 -2.81 5.29 2.92
N THR A 14 -2.04 6.09 2.21
CA THR A 14 -0.86 6.76 2.74
C THR A 14 -0.76 8.18 2.19
N ASP A 15 -0.23 9.09 3.01
CA ASP A 15 0.12 10.44 2.59
C ASP A 15 1.52 10.53 1.96
N SER A 16 2.18 9.38 1.72
CA SER A 16 3.43 9.30 0.99
C SER A 16 3.18 8.90 -0.46
N LEU A 17 3.25 9.89 -1.35
CA LEU A 17 3.12 9.66 -2.80
C LEU A 17 4.23 8.75 -3.32
N THR A 18 5.47 8.96 -2.85
CA THR A 18 6.63 8.14 -3.22
C THR A 18 6.44 6.68 -2.81
N LEU A 19 5.93 6.42 -1.61
CA LEU A 19 5.65 5.04 -1.18
C LEU A 19 4.58 4.38 -2.06
N THR A 20 3.52 5.12 -2.39
CA THR A 20 2.46 4.62 -3.27
C THR A 20 3.00 4.25 -4.64
N ARG A 21 3.83 5.12 -5.24
CA ARG A 21 4.49 4.86 -6.53
C ARG A 21 5.43 3.67 -6.46
N MET A 22 6.21 3.53 -5.40
CA MET A 22 7.12 2.39 -5.23
C MET A 22 6.38 1.06 -5.12
N VAL A 23 5.30 1.00 -4.32
CA VAL A 23 4.50 -0.22 -4.15
C VAL A 23 3.70 -0.56 -5.43
N ASN A 24 3.29 0.43 -6.21
CA ASN A 24 2.61 0.20 -7.49
C ASN A 24 3.57 -0.13 -8.65
N GLY A 25 4.89 -0.04 -8.44
CA GLY A 25 5.90 -0.29 -9.47
C GLY A 25 6.17 0.90 -10.40
N ASP A 26 5.59 2.07 -10.11
CA ASP A 26 5.79 3.30 -10.88
C ASP A 26 7.15 3.96 -10.61
N GLU A 27 7.77 3.63 -9.47
CA GLU A 27 9.03 4.23 -9.01
C GLU A 27 9.94 3.18 -8.36
N VAL A 28 11.23 3.18 -8.70
CA VAL A 28 12.20 2.18 -8.19
C VAL A 28 13.35 2.88 -7.50
N TRP A 29 13.46 2.68 -6.18
CA TRP A 29 14.60 3.14 -5.38
C TRP A 29 15.43 1.93 -4.96
N PRO A 30 16.61 1.69 -5.55
CA PRO A 30 17.39 0.47 -5.30
C PRO A 30 17.66 0.17 -3.83
N MET A 31 17.97 1.20 -3.04
CA MET A 31 18.24 1.06 -1.61
C MET A 31 17.01 0.62 -0.78
N LEU A 32 15.78 0.86 -1.29
CA LEU A 32 14.53 0.51 -0.61
C LEU A 32 13.89 -0.77 -1.18
N GLN A 33 14.46 -1.37 -2.22
CA GLN A 33 13.96 -2.62 -2.80
C GLN A 33 13.73 -3.73 -1.75
N PRO A 34 14.63 -3.96 -0.77
CA PRO A 34 14.38 -4.96 0.26
C PRO A 34 13.12 -4.67 1.08
N THR A 35 12.87 -3.40 1.41
CA THR A 35 11.67 -2.97 2.14
C THR A 35 10.41 -3.15 1.30
N ILE A 36 10.45 -2.76 0.02
CA ILE A 36 9.32 -2.93 -0.91
C ILE A 36 8.99 -4.41 -1.12
N ALA A 37 10.00 -5.28 -1.23
CA ALA A 37 9.80 -6.73 -1.34
C ALA A 37 9.11 -7.31 -0.10
N VAL A 38 9.48 -6.87 1.10
CA VAL A 38 8.81 -7.27 2.36
C VAL A 38 7.36 -6.79 2.39
N ILE A 39 7.07 -5.57 1.94
CA ILE A 39 5.69 -5.06 1.83
C ILE A 39 4.87 -5.94 0.88
N HIS A 40 5.41 -6.26 -0.30
CA HIS A 40 4.73 -7.16 -1.24
C HIS A 40 4.51 -8.56 -0.68
N HIS A 41 5.45 -9.09 0.11
CA HIS A 41 5.27 -10.39 0.77
C HIS A 41 4.01 -10.39 1.65
N TYR A 42 3.81 -9.35 2.48
CA TYR A 42 2.60 -9.25 3.31
C TYR A 42 1.33 -8.98 2.49
N LEU A 43 1.42 -8.15 1.45
CA LEU A 43 0.29 -7.86 0.58
C LEU A 43 -0.15 -9.08 -0.24
N SER A 44 0.76 -10.01 -0.54
CA SER A 44 0.45 -11.26 -1.24
C SER A 44 -0.51 -12.17 -0.46
N GLN A 45 -0.65 -11.94 0.85
CA GLN A 45 -1.56 -12.67 1.73
C GLN A 45 -2.96 -12.03 1.79
N VAL A 46 -3.17 -10.91 1.10
CA VAL A 46 -4.46 -10.21 0.99
C VAL A 46 -5.05 -10.48 -0.39
N GLN A 47 -6.30 -10.97 -0.42
CA GLN A 47 -6.94 -11.44 -1.67
C GLN A 47 -6.96 -10.37 -2.76
N ASN A 48 -7.52 -9.19 -2.46
CA ASN A 48 -7.46 -8.03 -3.32
C ASN A 48 -7.06 -6.81 -2.49
N TRP A 49 -6.05 -6.08 -2.95
CA TRP A 49 -5.60 -4.87 -2.28
C TRP A 49 -5.31 -3.76 -3.29
N LYS A 50 -5.36 -2.52 -2.79
CA LYS A 50 -4.92 -1.32 -3.50
C LYS A 50 -4.16 -0.41 -2.55
N MET A 51 -3.05 0.16 -3.02
CA MET A 51 -2.36 1.27 -2.35
C MET A 51 -2.80 2.59 -2.99
N SER A 52 -3.25 3.55 -2.18
CA SER A 52 -3.72 4.84 -2.66
C SER A 52 -3.05 5.98 -1.90
N TYR A 53 -2.68 7.01 -2.66
CA TYR A 53 -2.24 8.27 -2.08
C TYR A 53 -3.45 9.05 -1.53
N ASN A 54 -3.39 9.44 -0.26
CA ASN A 54 -4.36 10.30 0.39
C ASN A 54 -3.62 11.45 1.09
N PRO A 55 -3.67 12.69 0.56
CA PRO A 55 -2.96 13.83 1.16
C PRO A 55 -3.48 14.15 2.56
N ARG A 56 -2.57 14.55 3.45
CA ARG A 56 -2.93 15.05 4.79
C ARG A 56 -3.91 16.21 4.67
N GLY A 57 -4.98 16.16 5.46
CA GLY A 57 -6.02 17.20 5.48
C GLY A 57 -7.14 17.01 4.45
N ARG A 58 -7.16 15.91 3.70
CA ARG A 58 -8.34 15.54 2.91
C ARG A 58 -9.47 15.13 3.86
N GLN A 59 -10.56 15.88 3.86
CA GLN A 59 -11.79 15.47 4.54
C GLN A 59 -12.46 14.35 3.74
N LEU A 60 -12.78 13.24 4.40
CA LEU A 60 -13.64 12.21 3.84
C LEU A 60 -15.07 12.78 3.83
N THR A 61 -15.52 13.30 2.68
CA THR A 61 -16.94 13.59 2.47
C THR A 61 -17.64 12.25 2.33
N GLY A 62 -18.47 11.92 3.32
CA GLY A 62 -19.28 10.70 3.37
C GLY A 62 -20.37 10.64 2.31
#